data_AF-A0A6B3NES7-F1
#
_entry.id   AF-A0A6B3NES7-F1
#
_cell.length_a   1.000
_cell.length_b   1.000
_cell.length_c   1.000
_cell.angle_alpha   90.00
_cell.angle_beta   90.00
_cell.angle_gamma   90.00
#
_symmetry.space_group_name_H-M   'P 1'
#
loop_
_entity.id
_entity.type
_entity.pdbx_description
1 polymer ?
#
loop_
_entity_poly.entity_id
_entity_poly.type
_entity_poly.pdbx_seq_one_letter_code
_entity_poly.pdbx_strand_id
1 'polypeptide(L)' 'MKSRVDRSSVHSYVELDSYGWPRLIASRTPVKELLDLLAHGYSVEDIMGKYPQMDRTEWGAAMAYAAETVRRAVLAARP' A
#
# COMPACT_ATOMS: atom_id res chain seq x y z
N MET A 1 1.87 4.37 -23.71
CA MET A 1 2.69 3.16 -23.41
C MET A 1 2.39 2.76 -21.97
N LYS A 2 1.54 1.74 -21.72
CA LYS A 2 1.24 1.31 -20.35
C LYS A 2 2.40 0.45 -19.86
N SER A 3 3.25 1.00 -18.98
CA SER A 3 4.33 0.22 -18.38
C SER A 3 3.70 -0.92 -17.59
N ARG A 4 4.09 -2.14 -17.95
CA ARG A 4 3.80 -3.33 -17.17
C ARG A 4 4.58 -3.15 -15.88
N VAL A 5 3.88 -2.81 -14.79
CA VAL A 5 4.50 -2.73 -13.47
C VAL A 5 5.05 -4.11 -13.15
N ASP A 6 6.38 -4.22 -13.09
CA ASP A 6 7.06 -5.44 -12.69
C ASP A 6 6.62 -5.79 -11.25
N ARG A 7 5.97 -6.94 -11.09
CA ARG A 7 5.36 -7.34 -9.81
C ARG A 7 6.39 -7.54 -8.69
N SER A 8 7.65 -7.81 -9.04
CA SER A 8 8.73 -7.95 -8.04
C SER A 8 9.16 -6.60 -7.47
N SER A 9 9.10 -5.54 -8.28
CA SER A 9 9.44 -4.17 -7.90
C SER A 9 8.36 -3.46 -7.07
N VAL A 10 7.12 -3.96 -7.04
CA VAL A 10 6.02 -3.28 -6.31
C VAL A 10 6.16 -3.39 -4.79
N HIS A 11 6.85 -4.42 -4.30
CA HIS A 11 7.09 -4.60 -2.87
C HIS A 11 8.33 -3.84 -2.37
N SER A 12 9.14 -3.23 -3.26
CA SER A 12 10.37 -2.54 -2.84
C SER A 12 10.13 -1.26 -2.03
N TYR A 13 8.87 -0.85 -1.88
CA TYR A 13 8.47 0.38 -1.18
C TYR A 13 7.66 0.11 0.09
N VAL A 14 7.44 -1.16 0.45
CA VAL A 14 6.75 -1.55 1.68
C VAL A 14 7.70 -2.39 2.51
N GLU A 15 7.95 -1.97 3.75
CA GLU A 15 8.74 -2.70 4.73
C GLU A 15 7.90 -3.01 5.98
N LEU A 16 8.40 -3.91 6.82
CA LEU A 16 7.80 -4.17 8.13
C LEU A 16 8.46 -3.28 9.17
N ASP A 17 7.67 -2.66 10.03
CA ASP A 17 8.18 -1.96 11.20
C ASP A 17 8.68 -2.93 12.29
N SER A 18 9.13 -2.38 13.43
CA SER A 18 9.62 -3.16 14.57
C SER A 18 8.58 -4.08 15.21
N TYR A 19 7.30 -3.87 14.91
CA TYR A 19 6.17 -4.66 15.40
C TYR A 19 5.60 -5.59 14.32
N GLY A 20 6.20 -5.61 13.12
CA GLY A 20 5.76 -6.43 12.01
C GLY A 20 4.64 -5.81 11.17
N TRP A 21 4.30 -4.53 11.36
CA TRP A 21 3.27 -3.87 10.57
C TRP A 21 3.83 -3.35 9.24
N PRO A 22 3.11 -3.56 8.12
CA PRO A 22 3.53 -3.06 6.83
C PRO A 22 3.39 -1.55 6.77
N ARG A 23 4.49 -0.87 6.46
CA ARG A 23 4.56 0.58 6.25
C ARG A 23 5.34 0.94 5.01
N LEU A 24 5.01 2.08 4.44
CA LEU A 24 5.78 2.69 3.37
C LEU A 24 7.17 3.12 3.86
N ILE A 25 8.17 3.10 2.97
CA ILE A 25 9.57 3.34 3.35
C ILE A 25 9.85 4.84 3.55
N ALA A 26 9.49 5.67 2.57
CA ALA A 26 9.79 7.10 2.58
C ALA A 26 8.85 7.85 3.53
N SER A 27 7.55 7.63 3.38
CA SER A 27 6.55 8.28 4.21
C SER A 27 6.47 7.72 5.63
N ARG A 28 6.98 6.50 5.87
CA ARG A 28 6.81 5.73 7.10
C ARG A 28 5.35 5.51 7.50
N THR A 29 4.41 5.79 6.58
CA THR A 29 2.98 5.68 6.82
C THR A 29 2.56 4.20 6.76
N PRO A 30 1.87 3.68 7.78
CA PRO A 30 1.30 2.33 7.75
C PRO A 30 0.34 2.15 6.57
N VAL A 31 0.40 1.00 5.91
CA VAL A 31 -0.55 0.67 4.81
C VAL A 31 -1.99 0.70 5.32
N LYS A 32 -2.21 0.24 6.56
CA LYS A 32 -3.52 0.29 7.22
C LYS A 32 -4.09 1.71 7.29
N GLU A 33 -3.27 2.71 7.60
CA GLU A 33 -3.72 4.10 7.73
C GLU A 33 -4.27 4.63 6.40
N LEU A 34 -3.62 4.30 5.28
CA LEU A 34 -4.09 4.68 3.95
C LEU A 34 -5.43 4.02 3.61
N LEU A 35 -5.59 2.74 3.96
CA LEU A 35 -6.86 2.02 3.78
C LEU A 35 -7.96 2.58 4.67
N ASP A 36 -7.64 2.94 5.92
CA ASP A 36 -8.57 3.59 6.83
C ASP A 36 -9.03 4.94 6.23
N LEU A 37 -8.10 5.77 5.74
CA LEU A 37 -8.45 7.05 5.12
C LEU A 37 -9.37 6.87 3.89
N LEU A 38 -9.07 5.90 3.03
CA LEU A 38 -9.96 5.55 1.90
C LEU A 38 -11.34 5.11 2.40
N ALA A 39 -11.41 4.28 3.45
CA ALA A 39 -12.67 3.82 4.03
C ALA A 39 -13.49 4.96 4.66
N HIS A 40 -12.84 6.01 5.15
CA HIS A 40 -13.49 7.23 5.63
C HIS A 40 -13.89 8.19 4.51
N GLY A 41 -13.70 7.82 3.24
CA GLY A 41 -14.15 8.60 2.08
C GLY A 41 -13.17 9.67 1.59
N TYR A 42 -11.92 9.66 2.08
CA TYR A 42 -10.90 10.55 1.52
C TYR A 42 -10.52 10.11 0.10
N SER A 43 -10.31 11.08 -0.79
CA SER A 43 -9.77 10.80 -2.12
C SER A 43 -8.27 10.48 -2.05
N VAL A 44 -7.74 9.82 -3.08
CA VAL A 44 -6.30 9.55 -3.20
C VAL A 44 -5.52 10.87 -3.20
N GLU A 45 -6.04 11.86 -3.91
CA GLU A 45 -5.45 13.19 -4.01
C GLU A 45 -5.40 13.90 -2.63
N ASP A 46 -6.46 13.80 -1.82
CA ASP A 46 -6.46 14.35 -0.45
C ASP A 46 -5.43 13.66 0.44
N ILE A 47 -5.34 12.33 0.33
CA ILE A 47 -4.39 11.54 1.12
C ILE A 47 -2.96 11.89 0.72
N MET A 48 -2.64 11.89 -0.57
CA MET A 48 -1.32 12.28 -1.06
C MET A 48 -0.97 13.73 -0.71
N GLY A 49 -1.95 14.63 -0.67
CA GLY A 49 -1.76 16.00 -0.19
C GLY A 49 -1.36 16.09 1.29
N LYS A 50 -1.77 15.12 2.13
CA LYS A 50 -1.38 15.04 3.55
C LYS A 50 0.02 14.47 3.77
N TYR A 51 0.55 13.69 2.83
CA TYR A 51 1.87 13.07 2.92
C TYR A 51 2.75 13.49 1.72
N PRO A 52 3.34 14.70 1.71
CA PRO A 52 4.10 15.21 0.57
C PRO A 52 5.29 14.34 0.15
N GLN A 53 5.84 13.58 1.08
CA GLN A 53 6.94 12.64 0.86
C GLN A 53 6.49 11.32 0.20
N MET A 54 5.18 11.10 0.04
CA MET A 54 4.62 9.95 -0.64
C MET A 54 4.42 10.25 -2.13
N ASP A 55 5.00 9.43 -3.00
CA ASP A 55 4.78 9.51 -4.43
C ASP A 55 3.71 8.49 -4.90
N ARG A 56 3.34 8.57 -6.18
CA ARG A 56 2.36 7.62 -6.76
C ARG A 56 2.89 6.18 -6.82
N THR A 57 4.21 5.98 -6.78
CA THR A 57 4.82 4.66 -6.78
C THR A 57 4.64 3.98 -5.42
N GLU A 58 4.91 4.71 -4.33
CA GLU A 58 4.61 4.29 -2.96
C GLU A 58 3.12 4.01 -2.77
N TRP A 59 2.26 4.89 -3.25
CA TRP A 59 0.82 4.66 -3.22
C TRP A 59 0.44 3.35 -3.90
N GLY A 60 0.96 3.11 -5.11
CA GLY A 60 0.75 1.87 -5.85
C GLY A 60 1.27 0.65 -5.10
N ALA A 61 2.41 0.77 -4.43
CA ALA A 61 3.00 -0.29 -3.62
C ALA A 61 2.12 -0.66 -2.41
N ALA A 62 1.61 0.33 -1.68
CA ALA A 62 0.67 0.09 -0.57
C ALA A 62 -0.58 -0.66 -1.04
N MET A 63 -1.18 -0.23 -2.16
CA MET A 63 -2.39 -0.86 -2.69
C MET A 63 -2.14 -2.27 -3.20
N ALA A 64 -1.01 -2.52 -3.85
CA ALA A 64 -0.64 -3.85 -4.32
C ALA A 64 -0.36 -4.81 -3.15
N TYR A 65 0.33 -4.35 -2.11
CA TYR A 65 0.55 -5.12 -0.88
C TYR A 65 -0.79 -5.48 -0.24
N ALA A 66 -1.71 -4.52 -0.12
CA ALA A 66 -3.05 -4.75 0.43
C ALA A 66 -3.83 -5.79 -0.39
N ALA A 67 -3.84 -5.65 -1.72
CA ALA A 67 -4.54 -6.58 -2.61
C ALA A 67 -3.97 -8.01 -2.53
N GLU A 68 -2.65 -8.16 -2.49
CA GLU A 68 -1.99 -9.46 -2.35
C GLU A 68 -2.26 -10.10 -0.99
N THR A 69 -2.28 -9.30 0.08
CA THR A 69 -2.61 -9.75 1.43
C THR A 69 -4.03 -10.30 1.50
N VAL A 70 -5.01 -9.56 0.97
CA VAL A 70 -6.41 -10.01 0.87
C VAL A 70 -6.52 -11.26 0.00
N ARG A 71 -5.83 -11.29 -1.15
CA ARG A 71 -5.81 -12.47 -2.04
C ARG A 71 -5.32 -13.71 -1.30
N ARG A 72 -4.23 -13.61 -0.54
CA ARG A 72 -3.70 -14.72 0.26
C ARG A 72 -4.68 -15.17 1.33
N ALA A 73 -5.26 -14.23 2.07
CA ALA A 73 -6.25 -14.54 3.10
C ALA A 73 -7.48 -15.26 2.51
N VAL A 74 -8.01 -14.76 1.39
CA VAL A 74 -9.18 -15.36 0.71
C VAL A 74 -8.85 -16.74 0.14
N LEU A 75 -7.68 -16.92 -0.46
CA LEU A 75 -7.26 -18.22 -1.00
C LEU A 75 -6.96 -19.24 0.10
N ALA A 76 -6.39 -18.81 1.23
CA ALA A 76 -6.14 -19.67 2.39
C ALA A 76 -7.41 -20.05 3.15
N ALA A 77 -8.46 -19.22 3.06
CA ALA A 77 -9.76 -19.49 3.69
C ALA A 77 -10.69 -20.40 2.86
N ARG A 78 -10.27 -20.83 1.65
CA ARG A 78 -11.03 -21.83 0.87
C ARG A 78 -10.74 -23.24 1.42
N PRO A 79 -11.78 -24.03 1.76
CA PRO A 79 -11.62 -25.40 2.25
C PRO A 79 -11.05 -26.33 1.17
#